data_AF-V5EP03-F1
#
_entry.id   AF-V5EP03-F1
#
_cell.length_a   1.000
_cell.length_b   1.000
_cell.length_c   1.000
_cell.angle_alpha   90.00
_cell.angle_beta   90.00
_cell.angle_gamma   90.00
#
_symmetry.space_group_name_H-M   'P 1'
#
loop_
_entity.id
_entity.type
_entity.pdbx_description
1 polymer ?
#
loop_
_entity_poly.entity_id
_entity_poly.type
_entity_poly.pdbx_seq_one_letter_code
_entity_poly.pdbx_strand_id
1 'polypeptide(L)'
;MDSSARKGKLSPHERQAQAISKLLANPDKEIRIPDGPKEKSIRPPRDVMKNVTGSSAGAGSGEFHVYKQQRRRENERIQLMEEQNLKLTEQEEFERKRAQIQEKDEAKTDKNRAKREKKKLAAMKAQAALKGKDPSKVTTTASSADRSNGEPEAKKQRLHNEAVHRVEFKPKDDSNDDS
;
A
#
# COMPACT_ATOMS: atom_id res chain seq x y z
N MET A 1 46.30 -16.57 26.85
CA MET A 1 46.41 -15.72 25.65
C MET A 1 45.00 -15.44 25.18
N ASP A 2 44.37 -14.40 25.73
CA ASP A 2 42.95 -14.11 25.47
C ASP A 2 42.88 -13.10 24.33
N SER A 3 42.73 -13.61 23.11
CA SER A 3 42.62 -12.77 21.91
C SER A 3 41.22 -12.17 21.84
N SER A 4 41.06 -11.00 22.43
CA SER A 4 39.86 -10.16 22.27
C SER A 4 39.73 -9.74 20.80
N ALA A 5 39.04 -10.57 20.02
CA ALA A 5 38.79 -10.32 18.61
C ALA A 5 37.83 -9.13 18.49
N ARG A 6 38.32 -8.03 17.94
CA ARG A 6 37.51 -6.85 17.59
C ARG A 6 36.39 -7.29 16.65
N LYS A 7 35.15 -7.36 17.18
CA LYS A 7 33.95 -7.70 16.41
C LYS A 7 33.72 -6.59 15.38
N GLY A 8 34.16 -6.83 14.14
CA GLY A 8 33.94 -5.92 13.02
C GLY A 8 32.45 -5.71 12.76
N LYS A 9 32.11 -4.58 12.13
CA LYS A 9 30.73 -4.32 11.70
C LYS A 9 30.37 -5.36 10.64
N LEU A 10 29.51 -6.30 11.00
CA LEU A 10 29.03 -7.36 10.10
C LEU A 10 28.40 -6.76 8.84
N SER A 11 28.76 -7.34 7.70
CA SER A 11 28.13 -7.09 6.39
C SER A 11 26.61 -7.34 6.47
N PRO A 12 25.77 -6.66 5.68
CA PRO A 12 24.33 -6.94 5.63
C PRO A 12 24.01 -8.42 5.45
N HIS A 13 24.76 -9.12 4.59
CA HIS A 13 24.60 -10.55 4.35
C HIS A 13 24.97 -11.40 5.56
N GLU A 14 26.03 -11.03 6.28
CA GLU A 14 26.46 -11.76 7.49
C GLU A 14 25.44 -11.60 8.62
N ARG A 15 24.80 -10.43 8.75
CA ARG A 15 23.72 -10.22 9.73
C ARG A 15 22.49 -11.07 9.41
N GLN A 16 22.13 -11.16 8.13
CA GLN A 16 21.04 -12.03 7.67
C GLN A 16 21.39 -13.50 7.92
N ALA A 17 22.60 -13.94 7.58
CA ALA A 17 23.07 -15.30 7.82
C ALA A 17 23.05 -15.65 9.32
N GLN A 18 23.47 -14.73 10.19
CA GLN A 18 23.36 -14.91 11.64
C GLN A 18 21.91 -15.03 12.11
N ALA A 19 21.01 -14.18 11.62
CA ALA A 19 19.58 -14.27 11.95
C ALA A 19 18.96 -15.60 11.48
N ILE A 20 19.30 -16.05 10.26
CA ILE A 20 18.85 -17.33 9.70
C ILE A 20 19.40 -18.49 10.53
N SER A 21 20.69 -18.49 10.86
CA SER A 21 21.31 -19.55 11.68
C SER A 21 20.63 -19.67 13.06
N LYS A 22 20.25 -18.54 13.66
CA LYS A 22 19.53 -18.50 14.95
C LYS A 22 18.11 -19.02 14.83
N LEU A 23 17.43 -18.75 13.72
CA LEU A 23 16.08 -19.23 13.45
C LEU A 23 16.06 -20.74 13.22
N LEU A 24 17.02 -21.25 12.43
CA LEU A 24 17.13 -22.67 12.12
C LEU A 24 17.66 -23.53 13.28
N ALA A 25 18.27 -22.92 14.30
CA ALA A 25 18.72 -23.64 15.49
C ALA A 25 17.56 -24.28 16.28
N ASN A 26 16.35 -23.73 16.20
CA ASN A 26 15.14 -24.29 16.83
C ASN A 26 13.93 -24.12 15.89
N PRO A 27 13.75 -25.01 14.91
CA PRO A 27 12.70 -24.87 13.89
C PRO A 27 11.28 -25.04 14.45
N ASP A 28 11.10 -25.77 15.56
CA ASP A 28 9.79 -26.04 16.17
C ASP A 28 9.24 -24.85 16.98
N LYS A 29 10.04 -23.79 17.18
CA LYS A 29 9.62 -22.62 17.94
C LYS A 29 8.78 -21.68 17.09
N GLU A 30 7.55 -21.43 17.51
CA GLU A 30 6.68 -20.43 16.87
C GLU A 30 7.34 -19.04 16.82
N ILE A 31 7.34 -18.46 15.62
CA ILE A 31 7.91 -17.15 15.36
C ILE A 31 6.80 -16.10 15.47
N ARG A 32 6.87 -15.25 16.50
CA ARG A 32 5.96 -14.10 16.62
C ARG A 32 6.46 -12.94 15.76
N ILE A 33 5.79 -12.69 14.64
CA ILE A 33 5.99 -11.47 13.85
C ILE A 33 5.35 -10.31 14.63
N PRO A 34 6.07 -9.21 14.91
CA PRO A 34 5.50 -8.07 15.60
C PRO A 34 4.44 -7.41 14.71
N ASP A 35 3.32 -7.01 15.31
CA ASP A 35 2.33 -6.17 14.65
C ASP A 35 2.95 -4.82 14.25
N GLY A 36 2.37 -4.18 13.23
CA GLY A 36 2.79 -2.86 12.79
C GLY A 36 2.71 -1.80 13.90
N PRO A 37 3.35 -0.63 13.70
CA PRO A 37 3.29 0.46 14.67
C PRO A 37 1.83 0.89 14.89
N LYS A 38 1.39 0.87 16.15
CA LYS A 38 0.04 1.29 16.53
C LYS A 38 -0.06 2.81 16.58
N GLU A 39 -1.22 3.35 16.22
CA GLU A 39 -1.48 4.77 16.36
C GLU A 39 -1.48 5.20 17.84
N LYS A 40 -1.05 6.44 18.09
CA LYS A 40 -1.04 6.99 19.44
C LYS A 40 -2.46 7.33 19.85
N SER A 41 -3.00 6.62 20.85
CA SER A 41 -4.31 6.89 21.42
C SER A 41 -4.20 7.33 22.89
N ILE A 42 -5.03 8.29 23.29
CA ILE A 42 -5.17 8.65 24.71
C ILE A 42 -6.19 7.73 25.37
N ARG A 43 -5.94 7.37 26.63
CA ARG A 43 -6.89 6.58 27.41
C ARG A 43 -8.20 7.34 27.56
N PRO A 44 -9.35 6.69 27.38
CA PRO A 44 -10.64 7.36 27.57
C PRO A 44 -10.75 7.93 28.98
N PRO A 45 -11.46 9.06 29.16
CA PRO A 45 -11.75 9.59 30.47
C PRO A 45 -12.52 8.55 31.30
N ARG A 46 -12.32 8.59 32.62
CA ARG A 46 -13.09 7.73 33.53
C ARG A 46 -14.51 8.28 33.61
N ASP A 47 -15.50 7.41 33.53
CA ASP A 47 -16.92 7.75 33.59
C ASP A 47 -17.29 8.36 34.96
N VAL A 48 -16.98 7.65 36.06
CA VAL A 48 -17.26 8.12 37.42
C VAL A 48 -15.98 8.42 38.17
N MET A 49 -15.87 9.65 38.67
CA MET A 49 -14.84 10.03 39.63
C MET A 49 -15.33 9.76 41.05
N LYS A 50 -14.64 8.88 41.77
CA LYS A 50 -15.04 8.47 43.14
C LYS A 50 -14.66 9.48 44.22
N ASN A 51 -13.82 10.46 43.90
CA ASN A 51 -13.12 11.32 44.86
C ASN A 51 -13.41 12.81 44.62
N VAL A 52 -14.67 13.17 44.34
CA VAL A 52 -15.05 14.56 44.06
C VAL A 52 -15.31 15.28 45.37
N THR A 53 -14.44 16.21 45.74
CA THR A 53 -14.65 17.11 46.89
C THR A 53 -15.76 18.12 46.54
N GLY A 54 -16.59 18.48 47.51
CA GLY A 54 -17.76 19.35 47.30
C GLY A 54 -17.43 20.72 46.69
N SER A 55 -18.38 21.32 45.97
CA SER A 55 -18.18 22.53 45.16
C SER A 55 -17.75 23.78 45.93
N SER A 56 -17.96 23.81 47.25
CA SER A 56 -17.57 24.91 48.14
C SER A 56 -16.31 24.62 48.96
N ALA A 57 -15.71 23.44 48.80
CA ALA A 57 -14.47 23.11 49.51
C ALA A 57 -13.29 23.93 48.93
N GLY A 58 -12.39 24.40 49.80
CA GLY A 58 -11.20 25.15 49.39
C GLY A 58 -10.19 24.29 48.60
N ALA A 59 -9.23 24.95 47.95
CA ALA A 59 -8.19 24.27 47.18
C ALA A 59 -7.30 23.40 48.10
N GLY A 60 -7.36 22.08 47.90
CA GLY A 60 -6.48 21.12 48.60
C GLY A 60 -5.05 21.10 48.02
N SER A 61 -4.09 20.60 48.80
CA SER A 61 -2.68 20.52 48.38
C SER A 61 -2.44 19.63 47.15
N GLY A 62 -3.34 18.69 46.86
CA GLY A 62 -3.28 17.81 45.69
C GLY A 62 -3.91 18.38 44.43
N GLU A 63 -4.68 19.46 44.52
CA GLU A 63 -5.49 19.99 43.42
C GLU A 63 -4.64 20.48 42.25
N PHE A 64 -3.48 21.10 42.54
CA PHE A 64 -2.54 21.52 41.52
C PHE A 64 -2.07 20.36 40.63
N HIS A 65 -1.81 19.19 41.23
CA HIS A 65 -1.38 18.02 40.47
C HIS A 65 -2.52 17.44 39.64
N VAL A 66 -3.76 17.48 40.14
CA VAL A 66 -4.95 17.07 39.36
C VAL A 66 -5.07 17.93 38.11
N TYR A 67 -5.04 19.27 38.26
CA TYR A 67 -5.08 20.20 37.13
C TYR A 67 -3.91 20.00 36.16
N LYS A 68 -2.68 19.85 36.65
CA LYS A 68 -1.50 19.62 35.81
C LYS A 68 -1.66 18.38 34.93
N GLN A 69 -2.12 17.28 35.51
CA GLN A 69 -2.31 16.01 34.78
C GLN A 69 -3.50 16.08 33.82
N GLN A 70 -4.59 16.74 34.20
CA GLN A 70 -5.75 16.96 33.34
C GLN A 70 -5.37 17.83 32.13
N ARG A 71 -4.70 18.97 32.37
CA ARG A 71 -4.27 19.88 31.30
C ARG A 71 -3.30 19.21 30.34
N ARG A 72 -2.35 18.43 30.86
CA ARG A 72 -1.43 17.65 30.03
C ARG A 72 -2.20 16.67 29.13
N ARG A 73 -3.13 15.90 29.71
CA ARG A 73 -3.98 14.96 28.95
C ARG A 73 -4.80 15.66 27.89
N GLU A 74 -5.36 16.83 28.21
CA GLU A 74 -6.19 17.58 27.27
C GLU A 74 -5.38 18.16 26.12
N ASN A 75 -4.20 18.72 26.40
CA ASN A 75 -3.30 19.20 25.35
C ASN A 75 -2.83 18.05 24.44
N GLU A 76 -2.45 16.90 25.02
CA GLU A 76 -2.11 15.71 24.25
C GLU A 76 -3.28 15.28 23.36
N ARG A 77 -4.52 15.41 23.84
CA ARG A 77 -5.75 15.05 23.10
C ARG A 77 -6.00 15.97 21.93
N ILE A 78 -5.89 17.28 22.15
CA ILE A 78 -6.02 18.28 21.10
C ILE A 78 -4.94 18.06 20.03
N GLN A 79 -3.68 17.89 20.45
CA GLN A 79 -2.56 17.63 19.53
C GLN A 79 -2.80 16.38 18.67
N LEU A 80 -3.28 15.28 19.26
CA LEU A 80 -3.55 14.06 18.49
C LEU A 80 -4.70 14.24 17.47
N MET A 81 -5.76 14.96 17.84
CA MET A 81 -6.84 15.27 16.89
C MET A 81 -6.35 16.17 15.76
N GLU A 82 -5.54 17.18 16.07
CA GLU A 82 -4.93 18.07 15.06
C GLU A 82 -4.01 17.29 14.13
N GLU A 83 -3.12 16.44 14.65
CA GLU A 83 -2.26 15.56 13.86
C GLU A 83 -3.06 14.60 12.96
N GLN A 84 -4.15 14.03 13.46
CA GLN A 84 -5.03 13.17 12.67
C GLN A 84 -5.71 13.94 11.54
N ASN A 85 -6.28 15.11 11.83
CA ASN A 85 -6.91 15.95 10.81
C ASN A 85 -5.90 16.35 9.72
N LEU A 86 -4.69 16.76 10.10
CA LEU A 86 -3.63 17.08 9.14
C LEU A 86 -3.31 15.88 8.23
N LYS A 87 -3.09 14.69 8.80
CA LYS A 87 -2.85 13.47 8.01
C LYS A 87 -3.98 13.14 7.06
N LEU A 88 -5.23 13.25 7.50
CA LEU A 88 -6.40 12.99 6.66
C LEU A 88 -6.44 13.97 5.48
N THR A 89 -6.29 15.27 5.73
CA THR A 89 -6.27 16.27 4.66
C THR A 89 -5.12 16.06 3.66
N GLU A 90 -3.92 15.73 4.14
CA GLU A 90 -2.77 15.43 3.29
C GLU A 90 -2.99 14.17 2.43
N GLN A 91 -3.62 13.13 3.01
CA GLN A 91 -3.97 11.90 2.30
C GLN A 91 -5.02 12.18 1.21
N GLU A 92 -6.10 12.89 1.54
CA GLU A 92 -7.14 13.28 0.58
C GLU A 92 -6.56 14.09 -0.59
N GLU A 93 -5.69 15.06 -0.30
CA GLU A 93 -5.00 15.84 -1.32
C GLU A 93 -4.10 14.97 -2.20
N PHE A 94 -3.35 14.07 -1.58
CA PHE A 94 -2.45 13.17 -2.29
C PHE A 94 -3.22 12.22 -3.21
N GLU A 95 -4.31 11.62 -2.72
CA GLU A 95 -5.17 10.75 -3.50
C GLU A 95 -5.83 11.48 -4.66
N ARG A 96 -6.33 12.69 -4.41
CA ARG A 96 -6.89 13.55 -5.48
C ARG A 96 -5.85 13.86 -6.55
N LYS A 97 -4.63 14.24 -6.17
CA LYS A 97 -3.53 14.52 -7.12
C LYS A 97 -3.16 13.26 -7.90
N ARG A 98 -3.09 12.11 -7.22
CA ARG A 98 -2.78 10.81 -7.83
C ARG A 98 -3.84 10.40 -8.86
N ALA A 99 -5.13 10.51 -8.50
CA ALA A 99 -6.24 10.20 -9.39
C ALA A 99 -6.23 11.09 -10.65
N GLN A 100 -5.97 12.39 -10.51
CA GLN A 100 -5.87 13.31 -11.65
C GLN A 100 -4.70 12.97 -12.59
N ILE A 101 -3.56 12.55 -12.04
CA ILE A 101 -2.41 12.13 -12.86
C ILE A 101 -2.75 10.83 -13.60
N GLN A 102 -3.33 9.86 -12.90
CA GLN A 102 -3.76 8.59 -13.48
C GLN A 102 -4.75 8.81 -14.62
N GLU A 103 -5.78 9.63 -14.43
CA GLU A 103 -6.78 9.95 -15.47
C GLU A 103 -6.13 10.59 -16.71
N LYS A 104 -5.19 11.51 -16.52
CA LYS A 104 -4.46 12.16 -17.62
C LYS A 104 -3.60 11.16 -18.41
N ASP A 105 -2.96 10.23 -17.71
CA ASP A 105 -2.14 9.20 -18.33
C ASP A 105 -3.01 8.16 -19.05
N GLU A 106 -4.10 7.72 -18.43
CA GLU A 106 -5.10 6.84 -19.04
C GLU A 106 -5.66 7.46 -20.31
N ALA A 107 -6.14 8.70 -20.27
CA ALA A 107 -6.66 9.42 -21.44
C ALA A 107 -5.64 9.53 -22.58
N LYS A 108 -4.34 9.72 -22.29
CA LYS A 108 -3.28 9.71 -23.32
C LYS A 108 -3.06 8.30 -23.87
N THR A 109 -3.03 7.29 -23.01
CA THR A 109 -2.83 5.90 -23.43
C THR A 109 -4.00 5.39 -24.27
N ASP A 110 -5.23 5.73 -23.93
CA ASP A 110 -6.44 5.34 -24.66
C ASP A 110 -6.53 6.00 -26.02
N LYS A 111 -6.22 7.31 -26.11
CA LYS A 111 -6.10 7.99 -27.40
C LYS A 111 -5.07 7.33 -28.30
N ASN A 112 -3.93 6.92 -27.75
CA ASN A 112 -2.87 6.24 -28.50
C ASN A 112 -3.26 4.80 -28.86
N ARG A 113 -3.94 4.08 -27.97
CA ARG A 113 -4.48 2.74 -28.20
C ARG A 113 -5.51 2.74 -29.32
N ALA A 114 -6.49 3.65 -29.27
CA ALA A 114 -7.49 3.83 -30.31
C ALA A 114 -6.86 4.15 -31.68
N LYS A 115 -5.80 4.97 -31.72
CA LYS A 115 -5.05 5.24 -32.97
C LYS A 115 -4.36 3.98 -33.52
N ARG A 116 -3.76 3.15 -32.65
CA ARG A 116 -3.12 1.89 -33.04
C ARG A 116 -4.14 0.87 -33.52
N GLU A 117 -5.27 0.73 -32.83
CA GLU A 117 -6.35 -0.17 -33.21
C GLU A 117 -6.97 0.20 -34.57
N LYS A 118 -7.21 1.50 -34.81
CA LYS A 118 -7.66 1.98 -36.14
C LYS A 118 -6.67 1.64 -37.25
N LYS A 119 -5.36 1.84 -37.02
CA LYS A 119 -4.32 1.47 -37.98
C LYS A 119 -4.23 -0.04 -38.21
N LYS A 120 -4.33 -0.85 -37.14
CA LYS A 120 -4.34 -2.31 -37.20
C LYS A 120 -5.55 -2.82 -37.99
N LEU A 121 -6.74 -2.27 -37.73
CA LEU A 121 -7.95 -2.58 -38.49
C LEU A 121 -7.81 -2.21 -39.97
N ALA A 122 -7.27 -1.03 -40.29
CA ALA A 122 -7.05 -0.61 -41.68
C ALA A 122 -6.06 -1.54 -42.39
N ALA A 123 -4.95 -1.90 -41.73
CA ALA A 123 -3.96 -2.84 -42.29
C ALA A 123 -4.56 -4.25 -42.49
N MET A 124 -5.36 -4.74 -41.54
CA MET A 124 -6.05 -6.03 -41.67
C MET A 124 -7.07 -6.02 -42.82
N LYS A 125 -7.83 -4.93 -42.99
CA LYS A 125 -8.76 -4.77 -44.12
C LYS A 125 -8.03 -4.74 -45.47
N ALA A 126 -6.90 -4.02 -45.56
CA ALA A 126 -6.07 -4.01 -46.76
C ALA A 126 -5.51 -5.41 -47.08
N GLN A 127 -5.03 -6.15 -46.08
CA GLN A 127 -4.56 -7.53 -46.27
C GLN A 127 -5.70 -8.49 -46.65
N ALA A 128 -6.90 -8.32 -46.10
CA ALA A 128 -8.07 -9.13 -46.45
C ALA A 128 -8.46 -8.91 -47.92
N ALA A 129 -8.50 -7.65 -48.38
CA ALA A 129 -8.76 -7.31 -49.77
C ALA A 129 -7.73 -7.92 -50.73
N LEU A 130 -6.43 -7.88 -50.38
CA LEU A 130 -5.36 -8.52 -51.17
C LEU A 130 -5.49 -10.06 -51.21
N LYS A 131 -6.03 -10.68 -50.17
CA LYS A 131 -6.27 -12.14 -50.09
C LYS A 131 -7.65 -12.56 -50.61
N GLY A 132 -8.41 -11.66 -51.24
CA GLY A 132 -9.74 -11.94 -51.79
C GLY A 132 -10.81 -12.25 -50.73
N LYS A 133 -10.62 -11.80 -49.49
CA LYS A 133 -11.51 -12.06 -48.34
C LYS A 133 -12.31 -10.80 -48.01
N ASP A 134 -13.60 -10.95 -47.72
CA ASP A 134 -14.51 -9.81 -47.53
C ASP A 134 -14.04 -8.83 -46.45
N PRO A 135 -13.76 -7.57 -46.79
CA PRO A 135 -13.20 -6.58 -45.86
C PRO A 135 -14.20 -6.09 -44.80
N SER A 136 -15.50 -6.38 -44.98
CA SER A 136 -16.57 -6.03 -44.04
C SER A 136 -16.61 -6.92 -42.80
N LYS A 137 -16.04 -8.13 -42.86
CA LYS A 137 -16.07 -9.13 -41.77
C LYS A 137 -14.95 -8.97 -40.74
N VAL A 138 -13.99 -8.06 -40.98
CA VAL A 138 -12.81 -7.86 -40.13
C VAL A 138 -13.14 -6.98 -38.92
N THR A 139 -13.36 -7.61 -37.77
CA THR A 139 -13.54 -6.97 -36.46
C THR A 139 -12.36 -7.26 -35.53
N THR A 140 -12.04 -6.32 -34.64
CA THR A 140 -10.90 -6.39 -33.69
C THR A 140 -10.96 -7.58 -32.73
N THR A 141 -12.14 -8.15 -32.51
CA THR A 141 -12.42 -9.22 -31.54
C THR A 141 -12.15 -10.64 -32.09
N ALA A 142 -12.00 -10.81 -33.40
CA ALA A 142 -11.98 -12.14 -34.03
C ALA A 142 -10.59 -12.80 -34.15
N SER A 143 -9.50 -12.15 -33.70
CA SER A 143 -8.13 -12.64 -33.92
C SER A 143 -7.31 -12.86 -32.65
N SER A 144 -7.94 -13.28 -31.55
CA SER A 144 -7.25 -13.80 -30.35
C SER A 144 -7.13 -15.33 -30.33
N ALA A 145 -7.61 -16.04 -31.36
CA ALA A 145 -7.74 -17.50 -31.36
C ALA A 145 -6.79 -18.27 -32.29
N ASP A 146 -5.73 -17.67 -32.84
CA ASP A 146 -4.76 -18.44 -33.65
C ASP A 146 -3.32 -17.94 -33.48
N ARG A 147 -2.59 -18.57 -32.55
CA ARG A 147 -1.13 -18.54 -32.46
C ARG A 147 -0.65 -19.95 -32.15
N SER A 148 -0.59 -20.78 -33.18
CA SER A 148 0.12 -22.05 -33.15
C SER A 148 1.64 -21.85 -33.28
N ASN A 149 2.34 -22.56 -32.39
CA ASN A 149 3.78 -22.82 -32.23
C ASN A 149 4.78 -22.41 -33.33
N GLY A 150 5.90 -21.84 -32.88
CA GLY A 150 7.18 -21.79 -33.60
C GLY A 150 8.21 -20.84 -32.96
N GLU A 151 9.10 -21.37 -32.11
CA GLU A 151 10.36 -20.73 -31.70
C GLU A 151 11.43 -20.91 -32.82
N PRO A 152 12.45 -20.03 -32.98
CA PRO A 152 13.50 -19.84 -31.97
C PRO A 152 14.08 -18.42 -31.75
N GLU A 153 14.67 -18.26 -30.57
CA GLU A 153 15.86 -17.48 -30.16
C GLU A 153 15.92 -15.92 -30.10
N ALA A 154 16.14 -15.48 -28.85
CA ALA A 154 17.08 -14.45 -28.40
C ALA A 154 17.01 -13.03 -29.00
N LYS A 155 15.96 -12.28 -28.64
CA LYS A 155 16.04 -10.82 -28.56
C LYS A 155 15.47 -10.33 -27.23
N LYS A 156 16.30 -9.57 -26.51
CA LYS A 156 16.04 -8.91 -25.22
C LYS A 156 14.56 -8.57 -25.07
N GLN A 157 13.87 -9.26 -24.16
CA GLN A 157 12.46 -9.07 -23.91
C GLN A 157 12.23 -7.65 -23.39
N ARG A 158 11.85 -6.74 -24.28
CA ARG A 158 11.08 -5.55 -23.87
C ARG A 158 9.73 -6.10 -23.47
N LEU A 159 9.49 -6.22 -22.17
CA LEU A 159 8.19 -6.64 -21.62
C LEU A 159 7.12 -5.75 -22.28
N HIS A 160 6.36 -6.37 -23.17
CA HIS A 160 5.21 -5.76 -23.81
C HIS A 160 4.13 -5.65 -22.73
N ASN A 161 3.62 -4.44 -22.49
CA ASN A 161 2.62 -4.14 -21.47
C ASN A 161 1.29 -4.94 -21.60
N GLU A 162 1.16 -5.85 -22.58
CA GLU A 162 0.01 -6.76 -22.71
C GLU A 162 0.10 -8.00 -21.80
N ALA A 163 1.29 -8.36 -21.28
CA ALA A 163 1.45 -9.48 -20.34
C ALA A 163 1.36 -9.05 -18.86
N VAL A 164 1.10 -7.77 -18.59
CA VAL A 164 0.80 -7.30 -17.24
C VAL A 164 -0.69 -7.53 -17.02
N HIS A 165 -1.05 -8.70 -16.49
CA HIS A 165 -2.34 -8.86 -15.83
C HIS A 165 -2.46 -7.71 -14.82
N ARG A 166 -3.46 -6.84 -15.00
CA ARG A 166 -3.82 -5.81 -14.02
C ARG A 166 -4.12 -6.55 -12.72
N VAL A 167 -3.15 -6.58 -11.80
CA VAL A 167 -3.37 -7.11 -10.45
C VAL A 167 -4.25 -6.09 -9.76
N GLU A 168 -5.55 -6.32 -9.83
CA GLU A 168 -6.51 -5.60 -9.02
C GLU A 168 -6.37 -6.11 -7.59
N PHE A 169 -5.61 -5.38 -6.78
CA PHE A 169 -5.66 -5.55 -5.34
C PHE A 169 -7.06 -5.15 -4.90
N LYS A 170 -7.89 -6.15 -4.61
CA LYS A 170 -9.13 -5.92 -3.87
C LYS A 170 -8.72 -5.30 -2.52
N PRO A 171 -9.20 -4.09 -2.17
CA PRO A 171 -9.04 -3.60 -0.82
C PRO A 171 -9.68 -4.63 0.12
N LYS A 172 -8.98 -4.95 1.22
CA LYS A 172 -9.55 -5.77 2.28
C LYS A 172 -10.65 -4.92 2.91
N ASP A 173 -11.90 -5.30 2.69
CA ASP A 173 -13.02 -4.75 3.44
C ASP A 173 -12.87 -5.21 4.90
N ASP A 174 -12.44 -4.32 5.79
CA ASP A 174 -12.38 -4.54 7.24
C ASP A 174 -13.77 -4.42 7.89
N SER A 175 -14.82 -4.91 7.22
CA SER A 175 -16.21 -4.87 7.70
C SER A 175 -16.80 -6.28 7.76
N ASN A 176 -16.32 -7.09 8.72
CA ASN A 176 -17.07 -8.19 9.35
C ASN A 176 -16.25 -8.77 10.52
N ASP A 177 -16.39 -8.17 11.70
CA ASP A 177 -16.24 -8.90 12.96
C ASP A 177 -17.08 -8.18 14.05
N ASP A 178 -18.39 -8.39 13.99
CA ASP A 178 -19.30 -8.19 15.12
C ASP A 178 -20.23 -9.42 15.16
N SER A 179 -19.84 -10.41 15.97
CA SER A 179 -20.67 -11.50 16.51
C SER A 179 -19.96 -12.19 17.67
#